data_AF-A0A291PN44-F1
#
_entry.id   AF-A0A291PN44-F1
#
_cell.length_a   1.000
_cell.length_b   1.000
_cell.length_c   1.000
_cell.angle_alpha   90.00
_cell.angle_beta   90.00
_cell.angle_gamma   90.00
#
_symmetry.space_group_name_H-M   'P 1'
#
loop_
_entity.id
_entity.type
_entity.pdbx_description
1 polymer ?
#
loop_
_entity_poly.entity_id
_entity_poly.type
_entity_poly.pdbx_seq_one_letter_code
_entity_poly.pdbx_strand_id
1 'polypeptide(L)'
;MTQPVFRLSVQPYREIPPLKAEAGTGTSTCACCGLPDSGVSFSWRGTDTRICHVCNLLQSLNRPTIDREALLIWCPELDQRQVSALAAHAHLALYRASGRKPSAWEQSVTVLAEGREPGMLPAAGVAAAQTLRTLFARSDEAFRRLQSSAPSHVSIAMQIADISRQDVKDGLVFLLDNLKLLPLGRLYDGPDDIYPDILEARLRLLPHNS
;
A
#
# COMPACT_ATOMS: atom_id res chain seq x y z
N MET A 1 -26.32 -1.58 2.29
CA MET A 1 -25.11 -0.88 2.79
C MET A 1 -24.22 -0.58 1.61
N THR A 2 -23.91 0.70 1.37
CA THR A 2 -22.96 1.12 0.33
C THR A 2 -21.55 0.68 0.73
N GLN A 3 -20.80 0.09 -0.20
CA GLN A 3 -19.41 -0.30 0.08
C GLN A 3 -18.55 0.95 0.36
N PRO A 4 -17.60 0.88 1.31
CA PRO A 4 -16.71 1.99 1.61
C PRO A 4 -15.83 2.30 0.40
N VAL A 5 -15.71 3.59 0.07
CA VAL A 5 -14.78 4.06 -0.96
C VAL A 5 -13.41 4.28 -0.33
N PHE A 6 -12.42 3.51 -0.78
CA PHE A 6 -11.03 3.68 -0.38
C PHE A 6 -10.32 4.66 -1.32
N ARG A 7 -9.76 5.73 -0.76
CA ARG A 7 -9.02 6.77 -1.48
C ARG A 7 -8.03 7.45 -0.55
N LEU A 8 -7.00 8.09 -1.10
CA LEU A 8 -6.04 8.87 -0.33
C LEU A 8 -6.76 9.78 0.68
N SER A 9 -6.34 9.69 1.94
CA SER A 9 -6.84 10.52 3.01
C SER A 9 -5.76 11.52 3.38
N VAL A 10 -5.87 12.68 2.73
CA VAL A 10 -5.00 13.83 2.97
C VAL A 10 -5.43 14.49 4.28
N GLN A 11 -4.65 14.28 5.33
CA GLN A 11 -4.85 14.85 6.65
C GLN A 11 -3.51 15.31 7.23
N PRO A 12 -3.49 16.33 8.11
CA PRO A 12 -2.29 16.67 8.88
C PRO A 12 -1.71 15.43 9.54
N TYR A 13 -0.38 15.39 9.70
CA TYR A 13 0.25 14.26 10.39
C TYR A 13 -0.36 14.09 11.77
N ARG A 14 -0.87 12.89 12.04
CA ARG A 14 -1.26 12.44 13.37
C ARG A 14 -0.39 11.23 13.66
N GLU A 15 0.21 11.21 14.84
CA GLU A 15 0.87 10.00 15.32
C GLU A 15 -0.14 8.86 15.28
N ILE A 16 0.18 7.86 14.48
CA ILE A 16 -0.57 6.62 14.45
C ILE A 16 -0.07 5.85 15.66
N PRO A 17 -0.96 5.34 16.52
CA PRO A 17 -0.54 4.53 17.64
C PRO A 17 0.46 3.47 17.18
N PRO A 18 1.60 3.29 17.89
CA PRO A 18 2.55 2.23 17.57
C PRO A 18 1.83 0.88 17.57
N LEU A 19 2.45 -0.16 16.98
CA LEU A 19 1.96 -1.53 17.06
C LEU A 19 1.84 -1.98 18.53
N LYS A 20 0.71 -1.67 19.16
CA LYS A 20 0.25 -2.29 20.40
C LYS A 20 -1.18 -2.70 20.18
N ALA A 21 -1.30 -3.97 19.79
CA ALA A 21 -2.54 -4.67 19.59
C ALA A 21 -3.47 -4.45 20.78
N GLU A 22 -4.64 -3.86 20.54
CA GLU A 22 -5.81 -4.55 21.04
C GLU A 22 -5.85 -5.87 20.27
N ALA A 23 -5.25 -6.90 20.88
CA ALA A 23 -5.26 -8.25 20.38
C ALA A 23 -6.71 -8.75 20.43
N GLY A 24 -7.49 -8.40 19.41
CA GLY A 24 -8.66 -9.17 19.06
C GLY A 24 -8.17 -10.58 18.74
N THR A 25 -8.56 -11.56 19.53
CA THR A 25 -8.22 -12.98 19.39
C THR A 25 -8.81 -13.64 18.13
N GLY A 26 -9.14 -12.86 17.10
CA GLY A 26 -9.86 -13.29 15.90
C GLY A 26 -9.14 -12.90 14.61
N THR A 27 -9.22 -13.76 13.61
CA THR A 27 -8.84 -13.44 12.23
C THR A 27 -9.84 -12.46 11.63
N SER A 28 -9.36 -11.41 10.98
CA SER A 28 -10.23 -10.47 10.24
C SER A 28 -9.78 -10.35 8.79
N THR A 29 -10.71 -10.06 7.87
CA THR A 29 -10.39 -9.80 6.47
C THR A 29 -10.35 -8.29 6.24
N CYS A 30 -9.26 -7.79 5.67
CA CYS A 30 -9.15 -6.38 5.31
C CYS A 30 -10.22 -6.00 4.26
N ALA A 31 -11.06 -5.02 4.57
CA ALA A 31 -12.10 -4.57 3.65
C ALA A 31 -11.54 -3.94 2.36
N CYS A 32 -10.29 -3.44 2.39
CA CYS A 32 -9.60 -2.90 1.23
C CYS A 32 -8.97 -4.03 0.39
N CYS A 33 -7.81 -4.58 0.79
CA CYS A 33 -7.10 -5.56 -0.03
C CYS A 33 -7.69 -6.99 -0.03
N GLY A 34 -8.67 -7.31 0.83
CA GLY A 34 -9.30 -8.62 0.88
C GLY A 34 -8.48 -9.74 1.53
N LEU A 35 -7.26 -9.47 2.00
CA LEU A 35 -6.43 -10.47 2.68
C LEU A 35 -6.78 -10.59 4.17
N PRO A 36 -6.59 -11.79 4.76
CA PRO A 36 -6.70 -11.97 6.20
C PRO A 36 -5.60 -11.19 6.94
N ASP A 37 -5.88 -10.78 8.17
CA ASP A 37 -4.93 -10.15 9.10
C ASP A 37 -5.06 -10.83 10.47
N SER A 38 -3.94 -10.95 11.19
CA SER A 38 -3.81 -11.72 12.44
C SER A 38 -4.31 -10.94 13.67
N GLY A 39 -5.50 -10.35 13.56
CA GLY A 39 -6.22 -9.72 14.68
C GLY A 39 -5.96 -8.23 14.88
N VAL A 40 -4.89 -7.67 14.31
CA VAL A 40 -4.67 -6.22 14.33
C VAL A 40 -5.29 -5.60 13.08
N SER A 41 -6.13 -4.60 13.28
CA SER A 41 -6.77 -3.86 12.19
C SER A 41 -6.98 -2.41 12.59
N PHE A 42 -7.25 -1.56 11.59
CA PHE A 42 -7.48 -0.14 11.76
C PHE A 42 -8.88 0.21 11.28
N SER A 43 -9.50 1.18 11.93
CA SER A 43 -10.76 1.76 11.45
C SER A 43 -10.49 2.64 10.23
N TRP A 44 -11.25 2.45 9.16
CA TRP A 44 -11.25 3.36 8.03
C TRP A 44 -12.00 4.63 8.39
N ARG A 45 -11.29 5.76 8.52
CA ARG A 45 -11.82 7.11 8.80
C ARG A 45 -12.79 7.16 9.99
N GLY A 46 -12.56 6.35 11.03
CA GLY A 46 -13.43 6.30 12.22
C GLY A 46 -14.73 5.51 12.03
N THR A 47 -14.88 4.76 10.93
CA THR A 47 -16.02 3.86 10.70
C THR A 47 -15.77 2.44 11.23
N ASP A 48 -16.81 1.60 11.28
CA ASP A 48 -16.66 0.17 11.64
C ASP A 48 -15.94 -0.66 10.57
N THR A 49 -15.60 -0.07 9.42
CA THR A 49 -14.84 -0.76 8.37
C THR A 49 -13.40 -0.98 8.81
N ARG A 50 -12.98 -2.25 8.84
CA ARG A 50 -11.63 -2.65 9.28
C ARG A 50 -10.68 -2.86 8.10
N ILE A 51 -9.48 -2.33 8.20
CA ILE A 51 -8.41 -2.48 7.20
C ILE A 51 -7.09 -2.93 7.86
N CYS A 52 -6.23 -3.58 7.08
CA CYS A 52 -4.92 -4.04 7.54
C CYS A 52 -3.91 -2.89 7.63
N HIS A 53 -2.77 -3.15 8.29
CA HIS A 53 -1.64 -2.22 8.42
C HIS A 53 -1.23 -1.56 7.10
N VAL A 54 -1.08 -2.37 6.05
CA VAL A 54 -0.61 -1.90 4.74
C VAL A 54 -1.64 -0.98 4.09
N CYS A 55 -2.92 -1.33 4.17
CA CYS A 55 -3.99 -0.48 3.64
C CYS A 55 -4.19 0.79 4.48
N ASN A 56 -3.77 0.78 5.75
CA ASN A 56 -3.82 1.95 6.62
C ASN A 56 -2.89 3.07 6.15
N LEU A 57 -1.86 2.78 5.34
CA LEU A 57 -1.01 3.80 4.71
C LEU A 57 -1.81 4.86 3.94
N LEU A 58 -2.99 4.52 3.42
CA LEU A 58 -3.93 5.45 2.79
C LEU A 58 -4.36 6.61 3.68
N GLN A 59 -4.27 6.44 5.00
CA GLN A 59 -4.62 7.41 6.03
C GLN A 59 -3.41 8.07 6.69
N SER A 60 -2.22 7.78 6.17
CA SER A 60 -0.96 8.01 6.88
C SER A 60 0.09 8.63 5.97
N LEU A 61 -0.34 9.44 5.00
CA LEU A 61 0.51 9.92 3.92
C LEU A 61 1.65 10.86 4.36
N ASN A 62 1.62 11.34 5.61
CA ASN A 62 2.65 12.21 6.19
C ASN A 62 3.54 11.49 7.21
N ARG A 63 3.44 10.16 7.37
CA ARG A 63 4.33 9.45 8.31
C ARG A 63 5.78 9.47 7.82
N PRO A 64 6.79 9.48 8.71
CA PRO A 64 8.19 9.71 8.31
C PRO A 64 8.75 8.73 7.28
N THR A 65 8.25 7.49 7.25
CA THR A 65 8.75 6.41 6.38
C THR A 65 7.90 6.21 5.13
N ILE A 66 6.86 7.01 4.91
CA ILE A 66 5.85 6.75 3.86
C ILE A 66 6.45 6.61 2.47
N ASP A 67 7.42 7.44 2.11
CA ASP A 67 8.02 7.43 0.76
C ASP A 67 8.93 6.22 0.51
N ARG A 68 9.25 5.45 1.58
CA ARG A 68 9.91 4.14 1.48
C ARG A 68 8.93 2.97 1.48
N GLU A 69 7.68 3.21 1.87
CA GLU A 69 6.64 2.18 2.07
C GLU A 69 5.63 2.15 0.94
N ALA A 70 5.42 3.30 0.28
CA ALA A 70 4.42 3.48 -0.74
C ALA A 70 4.87 4.51 -1.78
N LEU A 71 4.23 4.43 -2.94
CA LEU A 71 4.42 5.35 -4.06
C LEU A 71 3.04 5.72 -4.62
N LEU A 72 2.92 6.94 -5.16
CA LEU A 72 1.73 7.33 -5.90
C LEU A 72 1.83 6.90 -7.36
N ILE A 73 0.75 6.31 -7.85
CA ILE A 73 0.57 5.95 -9.25
C ILE A 73 -0.68 6.62 -9.82
N TRP A 74 -0.65 6.91 -11.12
CA TRP A 74 -1.85 7.34 -11.84
C TRP A 74 -2.54 6.11 -12.41
N CYS A 75 -3.73 5.79 -11.91
CA CYS A 75 -4.49 4.63 -12.37
C CYS A 75 -5.99 4.94 -12.30
N PRO A 76 -6.56 5.55 -13.35
CA PRO A 76 -7.99 5.82 -13.44
C PRO A 76 -8.82 4.55 -13.68
N GLU A 77 -8.21 3.49 -14.21
CA GLU A 77 -8.92 2.26 -14.61
C GLU A 77 -9.19 1.31 -13.44
N LEU A 78 -8.45 1.44 -12.34
CA LEU A 78 -8.56 0.60 -11.16
C LEU A 78 -8.85 1.45 -9.94
N ASP A 79 -9.80 1.02 -9.12
CA ASP A 79 -10.00 1.61 -7.80
C ASP A 79 -8.86 1.22 -6.83
N GLN A 80 -8.83 1.88 -5.66
CA GLN A 80 -7.78 1.64 -4.66
C GLN A 80 -7.80 0.22 -4.10
N ARG A 81 -8.98 -0.40 -4.00
CA ARG A 81 -9.15 -1.76 -3.50
C ARG A 81 -8.53 -2.76 -4.48
N GLN A 82 -8.74 -2.58 -5.77
CA GLN A 82 -8.13 -3.39 -6.83
C GLN A 82 -6.61 -3.24 -6.84
N VAL A 83 -6.08 -2.02 -6.77
CA VAL A 83 -4.62 -1.79 -6.70
C VAL A 83 -4.02 -2.44 -5.45
N SER A 84 -4.63 -2.23 -4.28
CA SER A 84 -4.15 -2.80 -3.02
C SER A 84 -4.26 -4.33 -3.00
N ALA A 85 -5.29 -4.92 -3.58
CA ALA A 85 -5.41 -6.37 -3.71
C ALA A 85 -4.34 -6.95 -4.63
N LEU A 86 -4.17 -6.40 -5.85
CA LEU A 86 -3.16 -6.85 -6.81
C LEU A 86 -1.75 -6.78 -6.20
N ALA A 87 -1.38 -5.64 -5.61
CA ALA A 87 -0.09 -5.48 -4.97
C ALA A 87 0.10 -6.47 -3.82
N ALA A 88 -0.88 -6.64 -2.93
CA ALA A 88 -0.74 -7.50 -1.77
C ALA A 88 -0.66 -9.00 -2.14
N HIS A 89 -1.45 -9.45 -3.12
CA HIS A 89 -1.37 -10.82 -3.63
C HIS A 89 -0.04 -11.07 -4.38
N ALA A 90 0.44 -10.11 -5.17
CA ALA A 90 1.74 -10.21 -5.82
C ALA A 90 2.89 -10.24 -4.79
N HIS A 91 2.84 -9.42 -3.74
CA HIS A 91 3.82 -9.48 -2.65
C HIS A 91 3.83 -10.85 -1.96
N LEU A 92 2.67 -11.45 -1.67
CA LEU A 92 2.60 -12.79 -1.09
C LEU A 92 3.18 -13.86 -2.01
N ALA A 93 2.83 -13.84 -3.30
CA ALA A 93 3.33 -14.79 -4.28
C ALA A 93 4.86 -14.66 -4.47
N LEU A 94 5.36 -13.43 -4.54
CA LEU A 94 6.79 -13.16 -4.63
C LEU A 94 7.53 -13.61 -3.35
N TYR A 95 7.01 -13.32 -2.16
CA TYR A 95 7.62 -13.76 -0.90
C TYR A 95 7.70 -15.28 -0.77
N ARG A 96 6.64 -16.00 -1.20
CA ARG A 96 6.67 -17.46 -1.31
C ARG A 96 7.74 -17.93 -2.29
N ALA A 97 7.80 -17.32 -3.48
CA ALA A 97 8.76 -17.66 -4.52
C ALA A 97 10.22 -17.41 -4.10
N SER A 98 10.46 -16.40 -3.26
CA SER A 98 11.76 -16.09 -2.65
C SER A 98 12.10 -16.98 -1.44
N GLY A 99 11.32 -18.04 -1.19
CA GLY A 99 11.57 -19.02 -0.13
C GLY A 99 11.24 -18.53 1.28
N ARG A 100 10.39 -17.49 1.43
CA ARG A 100 9.94 -16.93 2.72
C ARG A 100 11.09 -16.48 3.64
N LYS A 101 12.15 -15.94 3.05
CA LYS A 101 13.32 -15.41 3.78
C LYS A 101 13.28 -13.88 3.78
N PRO A 102 13.36 -13.20 4.94
CA PRO A 102 13.37 -11.74 5.01
C PRO A 102 14.47 -11.08 4.16
N SER A 103 15.69 -11.61 4.16
CA SER A 103 16.79 -11.07 3.34
C SER A 103 16.56 -11.23 1.84
N ALA A 104 16.00 -12.37 1.41
CA ALA A 104 15.65 -12.59 0.00
C ALA A 104 14.48 -11.70 -0.44
N TRP A 105 13.52 -11.45 0.46
CA TRP A 105 12.44 -10.49 0.25
C TRP A 105 12.98 -9.08 0.05
N GLU A 106 13.80 -8.60 0.98
CA GLU A 106 14.41 -7.27 0.92
C GLU A 106 15.17 -7.06 -0.39
N GLN A 107 15.98 -8.04 -0.79
CA GLN A 107 16.67 -8.01 -2.08
C GLN A 107 15.69 -7.92 -3.26
N SER A 108 14.61 -8.72 -3.24
CA SER A 108 13.62 -8.75 -4.32
C SER A 108 12.92 -7.40 -4.48
N VAL A 109 12.46 -6.79 -3.38
CA VAL A 109 11.75 -5.50 -3.43
C VAL A 109 12.68 -4.34 -3.80
N THR A 110 13.94 -4.35 -3.36
CA THR A 110 14.94 -3.34 -3.75
C THR A 110 15.23 -3.40 -5.25
N VAL A 111 15.48 -4.60 -5.78
CA VAL A 111 15.76 -4.80 -7.21
C VAL A 111 14.57 -4.36 -8.07
N LEU A 112 13.33 -4.67 -7.65
CA LEU A 112 12.12 -4.22 -8.32
C LEU A 112 11.94 -2.70 -8.30
N ALA A 113 12.22 -2.06 -7.16
CA ALA A 113 12.15 -0.60 -7.04
C ALA A 113 13.17 0.12 -7.94
N GLU A 114 14.31 -0.52 -8.22
CA GLU A 114 15.34 -0.03 -9.15
C GLU A 114 15.03 -0.37 -10.62
N GLY A 115 13.87 -0.98 -10.91
CA GLY A 115 13.47 -1.36 -12.26
C GLY A 115 14.23 -2.57 -12.83
N ARG A 116 14.93 -3.32 -11.97
CA ARG A 116 15.71 -4.52 -12.35
C ARG A 116 14.88 -5.80 -12.17
N GLU A 117 15.31 -6.87 -12.84
CA GLU A 117 14.69 -8.18 -12.67
C GLU A 117 15.21 -8.84 -11.38
N PRO A 118 14.34 -9.34 -10.50
CA PRO A 118 14.77 -10.28 -9.47
C PRO A 118 15.40 -11.52 -10.14
N GLY A 119 16.33 -12.19 -9.45
CA GLY A 119 17.06 -13.34 -9.98
C GLY A 119 16.16 -14.52 -10.37
N MET A 120 16.73 -15.72 -10.51
CA MET A 120 15.96 -16.91 -10.91
C MET A 120 14.78 -17.17 -9.94
N LEU A 121 13.56 -16.86 -10.39
CA LEU A 121 12.30 -17.11 -9.69
C LEU A 121 11.51 -18.22 -10.38
N PRO A 122 10.74 -19.03 -9.62
CA PRO A 122 9.67 -19.86 -10.18
C PRO A 122 8.67 -19.02 -10.98
N ALA A 123 7.91 -19.66 -11.89
CA ALA A 123 6.95 -18.99 -12.77
C ALA A 123 5.94 -18.08 -12.02
N ALA A 124 5.44 -18.52 -10.86
CA ALA A 124 4.55 -17.72 -10.03
C ALA A 124 5.24 -16.44 -9.48
N GLY A 125 6.52 -16.53 -9.14
CA GLY A 125 7.33 -15.38 -8.72
C GLY A 125 7.59 -14.40 -9.86
N VAL A 126 7.83 -14.91 -11.08
CA VAL A 126 7.98 -14.07 -12.28
C VAL A 126 6.69 -13.30 -12.57
N ALA A 127 5.53 -13.97 -12.55
CA ALA A 127 4.24 -13.31 -12.76
C ALA A 127 3.93 -12.24 -11.69
N ALA A 128 4.29 -12.51 -10.43
CA ALA A 128 4.17 -11.55 -9.34
C ALA A 128 5.07 -10.33 -9.54
N ALA A 129 6.35 -10.55 -9.88
CA ALA A 129 7.31 -9.49 -10.19
C ALA A 129 6.83 -8.61 -11.36
N GLN A 130 6.34 -9.23 -12.44
CA GLN A 130 5.77 -8.50 -13.58
C GLN A 130 4.55 -7.67 -13.20
N THR A 131 3.63 -8.22 -12.41
CA THR A 131 2.46 -7.49 -11.91
C THR A 131 2.88 -6.23 -11.14
N LEU A 132 3.83 -6.37 -10.22
CA LEU A 132 4.35 -5.23 -9.47
C LEU A 132 4.99 -4.21 -10.40
N ARG A 133 5.86 -4.62 -11.32
CA ARG A 133 6.52 -3.72 -12.28
C ARG A 133 5.52 -2.94 -13.14
N THR A 134 4.45 -3.59 -13.60
CA THR A 134 3.39 -2.93 -14.37
C THR A 134 2.62 -1.91 -13.55
N LEU A 135 2.44 -2.14 -12.24
CA LEU A 135 1.88 -1.13 -11.33
C LEU A 135 2.87 0.00 -11.09
N PHE A 136 4.14 -0.33 -10.84
CA PHE A 136 5.23 0.63 -10.64
C PHE A 136 5.39 1.59 -11.82
N ALA A 137 5.38 1.10 -13.07
CA ALA A 137 5.52 1.94 -14.25
C ALA A 137 4.45 3.05 -14.36
N ARG A 138 3.31 2.91 -13.66
CA ARG A 138 2.28 3.96 -13.59
C ARG A 138 2.67 5.15 -12.70
N SER A 139 3.79 5.08 -11.97
CA SER A 139 4.33 6.22 -11.22
C SER A 139 4.84 7.32 -12.12
N ASP A 140 5.32 6.99 -13.32
CA ASP A 140 5.86 7.97 -14.27
C ASP A 140 4.79 9.00 -14.68
N GLU A 141 3.55 8.53 -14.85
CA GLU A 141 2.41 9.39 -15.12
C GLU A 141 2.05 10.28 -13.92
N ALA A 142 2.08 9.74 -12.70
CA ALA A 142 1.87 10.53 -11.49
C ALA A 142 2.95 11.63 -11.36
N PHE A 143 4.22 11.24 -11.57
CA PHE A 143 5.35 12.17 -11.57
C PHE A 143 5.20 13.23 -12.65
N ARG A 144 4.82 12.88 -13.88
CA ARG A 144 4.67 13.87 -14.96
C ARG A 144 3.60 14.92 -14.65
N ARG A 145 2.52 14.52 -13.97
CA ARG A 145 1.41 15.41 -13.59
C ARG A 145 1.72 16.29 -12.38
N LEU A 146 2.38 15.72 -11.38
CA LEU A 146 2.55 16.35 -10.06
C LEU A 146 3.98 16.80 -9.77
N GLN A 147 4.92 16.50 -10.67
CA GLN A 147 6.37 16.63 -10.47
C GLN A 147 6.89 15.86 -9.24
N SER A 148 6.10 14.89 -8.76
CA SER A 148 6.42 14.02 -7.65
C SER A 148 5.51 12.78 -7.66
N SER A 149 6.07 11.63 -7.29
CA SER A 149 5.33 10.41 -6.97
C SER A 149 5.41 10.05 -5.49
N ALA A 150 6.15 10.84 -4.70
CA ALA A 150 6.30 10.67 -3.26
C ALA A 150 4.98 11.03 -2.54
N PRO A 151 4.35 10.10 -1.78
CA PRO A 151 3.14 10.37 -1.04
C PRO A 151 3.24 11.60 -0.11
N SER A 152 4.36 11.80 0.57
CA SER A 152 4.54 12.91 1.51
C SER A 152 4.46 14.27 0.81
N HIS A 153 5.19 14.44 -0.30
CA HIS A 153 5.24 15.68 -1.06
C HIS A 153 3.85 16.08 -1.58
N VAL A 154 3.14 15.11 -2.18
CA VAL A 154 1.81 15.36 -2.74
C VAL A 154 0.79 15.61 -1.63
N SER A 155 0.86 14.87 -0.53
CA SER A 155 -0.01 15.08 0.64
C SER A 155 0.15 16.49 1.22
N ILE A 156 1.39 16.95 1.41
CA ILE A 156 1.67 18.31 1.90
C ILE A 156 1.16 19.36 0.90
N ALA A 157 1.43 19.20 -0.39
CA ALA A 157 0.96 20.11 -1.43
C ALA A 157 -0.57 20.24 -1.45
N MET A 158 -1.28 19.12 -1.31
CA MET A 158 -2.74 19.10 -1.23
C MET A 158 -3.29 19.75 0.05
N GLN A 159 -2.55 19.71 1.15
CA GLN A 159 -2.95 20.34 2.42
C GLN A 159 -2.83 21.86 2.41
N ILE A 160 -1.84 22.39 1.69
CA ILE A 160 -1.61 23.84 1.58
C ILE A 160 -2.34 24.47 0.39
N ALA A 161 -3.03 23.66 -0.43
CA ALA A 161 -3.78 24.15 -1.58
C ALA A 161 -4.92 25.09 -1.14
N ASP A 162 -5.10 26.19 -1.88
CA ASP A 162 -6.14 27.18 -1.59
C ASP A 162 -7.53 26.67 -2.02
N ILE A 163 -8.18 25.96 -1.09
CA ILE A 163 -9.53 25.42 -1.30
C ILE A 163 -10.63 26.49 -1.31
N SER A 164 -10.31 27.78 -1.12
CA SER A 164 -11.31 28.84 -1.31
C SER A 164 -11.72 28.96 -2.78
N ARG A 165 -10.82 28.59 -3.70
CA ARG A 165 -11.05 28.60 -5.14
C ARG A 165 -11.71 27.31 -5.63
N GLN A 166 -12.74 27.44 -6.48
CA GLN A 166 -13.50 26.29 -6.98
C GLN A 166 -12.68 25.41 -7.95
N ASP A 167 -11.88 26.02 -8.81
CA ASP A 167 -11.00 25.29 -9.75
C ASP A 167 -9.98 24.42 -9.02
N VAL A 168 -9.46 24.89 -7.88
CA VAL A 168 -8.55 24.12 -7.02
C VAL A 168 -9.30 22.94 -6.39
N LYS A 169 -10.52 23.14 -5.87
CA LYS A 169 -11.35 22.06 -5.32
C LYS A 169 -11.61 20.97 -6.35
N ASP A 170 -12.04 21.36 -7.55
CA ASP A 170 -12.34 20.42 -8.64
C ASP A 170 -11.08 19.64 -9.07
N GLY A 171 -9.95 20.34 -9.14
CA GLY A 171 -8.64 19.72 -9.39
C GLY A 171 -8.26 18.69 -8.32
N LEU A 172 -8.45 19.00 -7.04
CA LEU A 172 -8.17 18.05 -5.95
C LEU A 172 -9.08 16.82 -5.99
N VAL A 173 -10.37 16.99 -6.30
CA VAL A 173 -11.30 15.87 -6.50
C VAL A 173 -10.82 14.98 -7.65
N PHE A 174 -10.51 15.59 -8.80
CA PHE A 174 -9.97 14.87 -9.95
C PHE A 174 -8.68 14.11 -9.61
N LEU A 175 -7.76 14.71 -8.84
CA LEU A 175 -6.55 14.02 -8.40
C LEU A 175 -6.87 12.83 -7.49
N LEU A 176 -7.74 12.99 -6.50
CA LEU A 176 -8.10 11.93 -5.56
C LEU A 176 -8.83 10.75 -6.23
N ASP A 177 -9.57 11.01 -7.30
CA ASP A 177 -10.29 9.97 -8.03
C ASP A 177 -9.36 9.13 -8.92
N ASN A 178 -8.23 9.70 -9.36
CA ASN A 178 -7.33 9.06 -10.34
C ASN A 178 -6.00 8.57 -9.73
N LEU A 179 -5.48 9.24 -8.70
CA LEU A 179 -4.31 8.79 -7.96
C LEU A 179 -4.63 7.58 -7.10
N LYS A 180 -3.68 6.66 -7.00
CA LYS A 180 -3.74 5.49 -6.13
C LYS A 180 -2.43 5.36 -5.36
N LEU A 181 -2.52 4.84 -4.15
CA LEU A 181 -1.35 4.47 -3.36
C LEU A 181 -0.96 3.03 -3.70
N LEU A 182 0.26 2.84 -4.17
CA LEU A 182 0.87 1.52 -4.39
C LEU A 182 1.81 1.21 -3.23
N PRO A 183 1.51 0.20 -2.38
CA PRO A 183 2.46 -0.29 -1.39
C PRO A 183 3.69 -0.90 -2.07
N LEU A 184 4.87 -0.67 -1.50
CA LEU A 184 6.17 -1.10 -2.04
C LEU A 184 6.68 -2.43 -1.48
N GLY A 185 5.88 -3.07 -0.65
CA GLY A 185 6.30 -4.29 0.04
C GLY A 185 7.22 -4.02 1.23
N ARG A 186 7.11 -2.84 1.83
CA ARG A 186 7.84 -2.39 3.01
C ARG A 186 6.87 -1.73 3.99
N LEU A 187 7.13 -1.88 5.28
CA LEU A 187 6.39 -1.22 6.33
C LEU A 187 7.30 -1.13 7.55
N TYR A 188 7.63 0.09 7.97
CA TYR A 188 8.57 0.33 9.05
C TYR A 188 7.84 0.55 10.38
N ASP A 189 8.38 -0.03 11.45
CA ASP A 189 8.12 0.37 12.83
C ASP A 189 9.45 0.79 13.46
N GLY A 190 9.61 2.09 13.70
CA GLY A 190 10.92 2.68 13.98
C GLY A 190 11.93 2.37 12.85
N PRO A 191 13.09 1.75 13.15
CA PRO A 191 14.09 1.40 12.14
C PRO A 191 13.78 0.10 11.39
N ASP A 192 12.87 -0.73 11.89
CA ASP A 192 12.71 -2.13 11.45
C ASP A 192 11.62 -2.28 10.39
N ASP A 193 11.93 -2.96 9.28
CA ASP A 193 10.93 -3.33 8.24
C ASP A 193 10.17 -4.59 8.68
N ILE A 194 8.95 -4.39 9.18
CA ILE A 194 8.07 -5.45 9.70
C ILE A 194 7.20 -6.10 8.62
N TYR A 195 7.30 -5.67 7.36
CA TYR A 195 6.49 -6.23 6.28
C TYR A 195 6.66 -7.73 6.05
N PRO A 196 7.88 -8.33 6.14
CA PRO A 196 8.06 -9.77 6.03
C PRO A 196 7.25 -10.57 7.06
N ASP A 197 7.16 -10.08 8.30
CA ASP A 197 6.39 -10.73 9.36
C ASP A 197 4.88 -10.71 9.07
N ILE A 198 4.39 -9.61 8.48
CA ILE A 198 3.00 -9.49 8.01
C ILE A 198 2.71 -10.51 6.90
N LEU A 199 3.63 -10.67 5.93
CA LEU A 199 3.47 -11.66 4.86
C LEU A 199 3.45 -13.08 5.42
N GLU A 200 4.39 -13.39 6.30
CA GLU A 200 4.50 -14.69 6.96
C GLU A 200 3.25 -15.02 7.80
N ALA A 201 2.72 -14.06 8.55
CA ALA A 201 1.47 -14.21 9.30
C ALA A 201 0.29 -14.49 8.35
N ARG A 202 0.15 -13.74 7.25
CA ARG A 202 -0.88 -13.96 6.23
C ARG A 202 -0.81 -15.35 5.61
N LEU A 203 0.40 -15.83 5.32
CA LEU A 203 0.60 -17.17 4.75
C LEU A 203 0.11 -18.29 5.65
N ARG A 204 0.19 -18.12 6.98
CA ARG A 204 -0.34 -19.08 7.95
C ARG A 204 -1.87 -19.08 8.01
N LEU A 205 -2.50 -17.96 7.66
CA LEU A 205 -3.96 -17.79 7.65
C LEU A 205 -4.60 -18.23 6.32
N LEU A 206 -3.82 -18.26 5.24
CA LEU A 206 -4.29 -18.72 3.94
C LEU A 206 -4.22 -20.25 3.85
N PRO A 207 -5.21 -20.91 3.22
CA PRO A 207 -5.17 -22.36 3.04
C PRO A 207 -3.94 -22.75 2.20
N HIS A 208 -3.27 -23.84 2.61
CA HIS A 208 -1.97 -24.32 2.08
C HIS A 208 -1.94 -24.64 0.57
N ASN A 209 -3.08 -24.57 -0.13
CA ASN A 209 -3.23 -24.93 -1.54
C ASN A 209 -3.48 -23.73 -2.48
N SER A 210 -3.16 -22.50 -2.07
CA SER A 210 -3.30 -21.30 -2.92
C SER A 210 -1.97 -20.84 -3.47
#